data_AF-A0A8T5U4C7-F1
#
_entry.id   AF-A0A8T5U4C7-F1
#
_cell.length_a   1.000
_cell.length_b   1.000
_cell.length_c   1.000
_cell.angle_alpha   90.00
_cell.angle_beta   90.00
_cell.angle_gamma   90.00
#
_symmetry.space_group_name_H-M   'P 1'
#
loop_
_entity.id
_entity.type
_entity.pdbx_description
1 polymer ?
#
loop_
_entity_poly.entity_id
_entity_poly.type
_entity_poly.pdbx_seq_one_letter_code
_entity_poly.pdbx_strand_id
1 'polypeptide(L)'
;MFGSKEDFVLFAVGHMALAYLLAKSSGKLLKITINIPLVFVLSIIPDIDLIFEVLFSIQLHRGPTHSLIFAFLLFIPFFIFFKKKALPYFFSLVSHSILADFFVGGQLQLLWPLSTRELGASQFGIPLVLINDPLNVALEFLLFIGAILVMLKTRDILKFLRSNLSNLLLIIPISTVLLPTFTSYPLQVPALLVLPHLFFLIVFTISVLIVVFKRILL
;
A
#
# COMPACT_ATOMS: atom_id res chain seq x y z
N MET A 1 27.51 8.02 15.08
CA MET A 1 26.48 8.89 15.70
C MET A 1 25.17 8.13 15.56
N PHE A 2 24.65 7.60 16.66
CA PHE A 2 23.55 6.63 16.66
C PHE A 2 22.26 7.29 16.17
N GLY A 3 21.76 6.84 15.01
CA GLY A 3 20.40 7.17 14.57
C GLY A 3 19.43 6.63 15.61
N SER A 4 18.62 7.53 16.16
CA SER A 4 17.55 7.21 17.10
C SER A 4 16.58 6.22 16.45
N LYS A 5 16.38 5.08 17.12
CA LYS A 5 15.40 4.04 16.79
C LYS A 5 13.97 4.58 16.87
N GLU A 6 13.52 5.33 15.88
CA GLU A 6 12.12 5.76 15.73
C GLU A 6 11.55 5.56 14.30
N ASP A 7 12.24 4.82 13.43
CA ASP A 7 11.87 4.74 12.00
C ASP A 7 10.88 3.60 11.64
N PHE A 8 10.30 2.92 12.63
CA PHE A 8 9.54 1.70 12.36
C PHE A 8 8.09 1.78 12.81
N VAL A 9 7.22 2.22 11.90
CA VAL A 9 5.77 2.01 12.06
C VAL A 9 5.09 1.86 10.70
N LEU A 10 4.62 0.65 10.41
CA LEU A 10 3.87 0.32 9.19
C LEU A 10 2.39 0.72 9.35
N PHE A 11 1.89 1.67 8.56
CA PHE A 11 0.45 1.89 8.42
C PHE A 11 -0.04 1.64 7.00
N ALA A 12 -0.42 0.40 6.76
CA ALA A 12 -0.87 -0.05 5.45
C ALA A 12 -2.26 0.49 5.07
N VAL A 13 -3.07 0.95 6.03
CA VAL A 13 -4.50 1.23 5.79
C VAL A 13 -4.70 2.50 4.98
N GLY A 14 -4.09 3.62 5.37
CA GLY A 14 -4.18 4.86 4.59
C GLY A 14 -3.68 4.67 3.16
N HIS A 15 -2.55 3.97 3.00
CA HIS A 15 -1.94 3.60 1.72
C HIS A 15 -2.88 2.77 0.84
N MET A 16 -3.42 1.67 1.36
CA MET A 16 -4.39 0.83 0.66
C MET A 16 -5.68 1.59 0.29
N ALA A 17 -6.18 2.42 1.20
CA ALA A 17 -7.39 3.20 0.98
C ALA A 17 -7.18 4.25 -0.13
N LEU A 18 -6.08 4.98 -0.08
CA LEU A 18 -5.70 5.96 -1.11
C LEU A 18 -5.51 5.30 -2.46
N ALA A 19 -4.77 4.18 -2.51
CA ALA A 19 -4.55 3.43 -3.73
C ALA A 19 -5.85 2.93 -4.35
N TYR A 20 -6.78 2.39 -3.54
CA TYR A 20 -8.10 2.02 -4.01
C TYR A 20 -8.86 3.21 -4.59
N LEU A 21 -8.88 4.35 -3.91
CA LEU A 21 -9.60 5.55 -4.36
C LEU A 21 -9.03 6.09 -5.69
N LEU A 22 -7.70 6.10 -5.85
CA LEU A 22 -7.03 6.54 -7.07
C LEU A 22 -7.26 5.55 -8.22
N ALA A 23 -7.08 4.26 -7.98
CA ALA A 23 -7.32 3.23 -8.99
C ALA A 23 -8.79 3.20 -9.42
N LYS A 24 -9.72 3.37 -8.47
CA LYS A 24 -11.16 3.41 -8.77
C LYS A 24 -11.55 4.64 -9.57
N SER A 25 -11.04 5.81 -9.18
CA SER A 25 -11.33 7.08 -9.85
C SER A 25 -10.75 7.12 -11.26
N SER A 26 -9.47 6.78 -11.41
CA SER A 26 -8.80 6.68 -12.72
C SER A 26 -9.44 5.59 -13.60
N GLY A 27 -9.75 4.42 -13.04
CA GLY A 27 -10.45 3.35 -13.74
C GLY A 27 -11.82 3.80 -14.24
N LYS A 28 -12.59 4.53 -13.43
CA LYS A 28 -13.88 5.11 -13.85
C LYS A 28 -13.71 6.11 -15.00
N LEU A 29 -12.77 7.06 -14.87
CA LEU A 29 -12.50 8.08 -15.91
C LEU A 29 -12.09 7.45 -17.24
N LEU A 30 -11.26 6.41 -17.18
CA LEU A 30 -10.72 5.71 -18.35
C LEU A 30 -11.61 4.57 -18.86
N LYS A 31 -12.75 4.31 -18.20
CA LYS A 31 -13.68 3.20 -18.47
C LYS A 31 -13.01 1.81 -18.40
N ILE A 32 -12.21 1.60 -17.37
CA ILE A 32 -11.48 0.36 -17.10
C ILE A 32 -12.05 -0.32 -15.85
N THR A 33 -12.33 -1.61 -15.96
CA THR A 33 -12.62 -2.46 -14.80
C THR A 33 -11.31 -2.85 -14.11
N ILE A 34 -11.14 -2.44 -12.87
CA ILE A 34 -9.95 -2.75 -12.07
C ILE A 34 -10.08 -4.09 -11.33
N ASN A 35 -8.96 -4.80 -11.22
CA ASN A 35 -8.78 -5.94 -10.32
C ASN A 35 -8.37 -5.40 -8.94
N ILE A 36 -9.32 -5.40 -8.00
CA ILE A 36 -9.15 -4.75 -6.69
C ILE A 36 -8.09 -5.46 -5.82
N PRO A 37 -8.04 -6.81 -5.72
CA PRO A 37 -6.92 -7.49 -5.09
C PRO A 37 -5.55 -7.02 -5.56
N LEU A 38 -5.36 -6.89 -6.88
CA LEU A 38 -4.08 -6.44 -7.45
C LEU A 38 -3.75 -4.99 -7.08
N VAL A 39 -4.76 -4.10 -7.01
CA VAL A 39 -4.58 -2.72 -6.52
C VAL A 39 -4.04 -2.75 -5.08
N PHE A 40 -4.65 -3.52 -4.18
CA PHE A 40 -4.17 -3.59 -2.80
C PHE A 40 -2.77 -4.20 -2.66
N VAL A 41 -2.40 -5.17 -3.51
CA VAL A 41 -1.02 -5.67 -3.52
C VAL A 41 -0.04 -4.59 -3.95
N LEU A 42 -0.33 -3.89 -5.04
CA LEU A 42 0.55 -2.86 -5.56
C LEU A 42 0.72 -1.68 -4.61
N SER A 43 -0.27 -1.40 -3.76
CA SER A 43 -0.20 -0.32 -2.79
C SER A 43 0.68 -0.59 -1.58
N ILE A 44 1.17 -1.82 -1.40
CA ILE A 44 2.02 -2.19 -0.25
C ILE A 44 3.33 -2.84 -0.69
N ILE A 45 3.48 -3.15 -1.99
CA ILE A 45 4.69 -3.80 -2.51
C ILE A 45 5.95 -2.94 -2.33
N PRO A 46 5.92 -1.59 -2.27
CA PRO A 46 7.14 -0.83 -1.98
C PRO A 46 7.78 -1.23 -0.64
N ASP A 47 6.97 -1.43 0.40
CA ASP A 47 7.42 -1.87 1.73
C ASP A 47 7.92 -3.33 1.79
N ILE A 48 8.00 -4.04 0.66
CA ILE A 48 8.62 -5.37 0.62
C ILE A 48 10.11 -5.30 1.00
N ASP A 49 10.74 -4.14 0.84
CA ASP A 49 12.11 -3.86 1.27
C ASP A 49 12.31 -4.05 2.78
N LEU A 50 11.29 -3.85 3.61
CA LEU A 50 11.33 -4.13 5.04
C LEU A 50 11.59 -5.61 5.34
N ILE A 51 11.09 -6.52 4.49
CA ILE A 51 11.39 -7.95 4.63
C ILE A 51 12.88 -8.19 4.38
N PHE A 52 13.47 -7.52 3.39
CA PHE A 52 14.90 -7.63 3.12
C PHE A 52 15.74 -7.04 4.25
N GLU A 53 15.30 -5.93 4.82
CA GLU A 53 15.96 -5.32 5.98
C GLU A 53 15.95 -6.27 7.18
N VAL A 54 14.79 -6.89 7.49
CA VAL A 54 14.66 -7.85 8.60
C VAL A 54 15.46 -9.14 8.36
N LEU A 55 15.41 -9.71 7.17
CA LEU A 55 16.03 -11.01 6.88
C LEU A 55 17.53 -10.92 6.60
N PHE A 56 17.99 -9.84 5.97
CA PHE A 56 19.36 -9.71 5.49
C PHE A 56 20.13 -8.56 6.13
N SER A 57 19.52 -7.76 7.01
CA SER A 57 20.15 -6.59 7.66
C SER A 57 20.71 -5.56 6.67
N ILE A 58 20.05 -5.41 5.51
CA ILE A 58 20.42 -4.42 4.48
C ILE A 58 19.46 -3.23 4.61
N GLN A 59 20.00 -2.03 4.85
CA GLN A 59 19.21 -0.79 4.90
C GLN A 59 18.81 -0.36 3.49
N LEU A 60 17.62 -0.79 3.06
CA LEU A 60 17.05 -0.49 1.74
C LEU A 60 15.73 0.27 1.83
N HIS A 61 15.12 0.36 3.01
CA HIS A 61 13.80 0.96 3.16
C HIS A 61 13.77 2.39 2.63
N ARG A 62 12.69 2.76 1.93
CA ARG A 62 12.54 4.07 1.24
C ARG A 62 13.55 4.33 0.13
N GLY A 63 14.25 3.29 -0.30
CA GLY A 63 15.22 3.29 -1.38
C GLY A 63 14.60 2.93 -2.75
N PRO A 64 15.17 1.97 -3.50
CA PRO A 64 14.76 1.65 -4.87
C PRO A 64 13.27 1.32 -5.07
N THR A 65 12.66 0.64 -4.11
CA THR A 65 11.26 0.20 -4.08
C THR A 65 10.26 1.36 -3.97
N HIS A 66 10.66 2.48 -3.35
CA HIS A 66 9.87 3.71 -3.25
C HIS A 66 10.23 4.74 -4.34
N SER A 67 11.14 4.39 -5.25
CA SER A 67 11.54 5.30 -6.33
C SER A 67 10.47 5.41 -7.40
N LEU A 68 10.15 6.65 -7.78
CA LEU A 68 9.26 6.93 -8.89
C LEU A 68 9.89 6.53 -10.22
N ILE A 69 11.19 6.76 -10.39
CA ILE A 69 11.90 6.39 -11.62
C ILE A 69 11.89 4.87 -11.79
N PHE A 70 12.16 4.13 -10.71
CA PHE A 70 12.11 2.68 -10.74
C PHE A 70 10.69 2.17 -11.02
N ALA A 71 9.67 2.77 -10.39
CA ALA A 71 8.27 2.43 -10.65
C ALA A 71 7.89 2.65 -12.13
N PHE A 72 8.33 3.74 -12.76
CA PHE A 72 8.13 3.97 -14.19
C PHE A 72 8.83 2.90 -15.04
N LEU A 73 10.11 2.62 -14.78
CA LEU A 73 10.88 1.60 -15.50
C LEU A 73 10.20 0.23 -15.41
N LEU A 74 9.76 -0.16 -14.22
CA LEU A 74 9.02 -1.40 -13.98
C LEU A 74 7.70 -1.43 -14.77
N PHE A 75 7.02 -0.29 -14.88
CA PHE A 75 5.74 -0.19 -15.59
C PHE A 75 5.86 0.01 -17.12
N ILE A 76 7.03 0.28 -17.69
CA ILE A 76 7.24 0.40 -19.15
C ILE A 76 6.61 -0.78 -19.92
N PRO A 77 6.94 -2.06 -19.64
CA PRO A 77 6.32 -3.17 -20.36
C PRO A 77 4.80 -3.18 -20.22
N PHE A 78 4.28 -2.83 -19.04
CA PHE A 78 2.84 -2.79 -18.81
C PHE A 78 2.17 -1.66 -19.59
N PHE A 79 2.81 -0.50 -19.74
CA PHE A 79 2.32 0.58 -20.58
C PHE A 79 2.35 0.20 -22.07
N ILE A 80 3.37 -0.52 -22.53
CA ILE A 80 3.45 -0.99 -23.92
C ILE A 80 2.32 -1.99 -24.22
N PHE A 81 2.15 -3.02 -23.38
CA PHE A 81 1.21 -4.11 -23.66
C PHE A 81 -0.24 -3.79 -23.25
N PHE A 82 -0.45 -3.16 -22.09
CA PHE A 82 -1.78 -2.89 -21.55
C PHE A 82 -2.24 -1.44 -21.77
N LYS A 83 -1.35 -0.54 -22.22
CA LYS A 83 -1.66 0.86 -22.54
C LYS A 83 -2.33 1.54 -21.34
N LYS A 84 -3.41 2.29 -21.58
CA LYS A 84 -4.20 2.94 -20.53
C LYS A 84 -4.74 1.99 -19.45
N LYS A 85 -4.88 0.68 -19.72
CA LYS A 85 -5.34 -0.30 -18.72
C LYS A 85 -4.37 -0.46 -17.55
N ALA A 86 -3.09 -0.13 -17.74
CA ALA A 86 -2.08 -0.17 -16.69
C ALA A 86 -2.16 1.04 -15.73
N LEU A 87 -2.74 2.17 -16.15
CA LEU A 87 -2.71 3.42 -15.37
C LEU A 87 -3.31 3.30 -13.95
N PRO A 88 -4.48 2.67 -13.74
CA PRO A 88 -5.01 2.52 -12.38
C PRO A 88 -4.08 1.74 -11.45
N TYR A 89 -3.36 0.76 -11.98
CA TYR A 89 -2.39 -0.06 -11.24
C TYR A 89 -1.09 0.70 -10.98
N PHE A 90 -0.63 1.49 -11.96
CA PHE A 90 0.52 2.37 -11.77
C PHE A 90 0.25 3.39 -10.67
N PHE A 91 -0.92 4.04 -10.70
CA PHE A 91 -1.32 4.99 -9.65
C PHE A 91 -1.41 4.34 -8.28
N SER A 92 -1.85 3.08 -8.22
CA SER A 92 -1.84 2.29 -6.99
C SER A 92 -0.45 2.02 -6.43
N LEU A 93 0.55 1.81 -7.30
CA LEU A 93 1.94 1.60 -6.88
C LEU A 93 2.55 2.91 -6.37
N VAL A 94 2.49 3.97 -7.18
CA VAL A 94 3.18 5.23 -6.86
C VAL A 94 2.47 6.06 -5.80
N SER A 95 1.20 5.75 -5.46
CA SER A 95 0.50 6.44 -4.38
C SER A 95 1.19 6.23 -3.03
N HIS A 96 1.85 5.09 -2.85
CA HIS A 96 2.62 4.78 -1.64
C HIS A 96 3.72 5.82 -1.43
N SER A 97 4.59 5.97 -2.43
CA SER A 97 5.75 6.84 -2.31
C SER A 97 5.43 8.34 -2.45
N ILE A 98 4.61 8.73 -3.45
CA ILE A 98 4.40 10.15 -3.78
C ILE A 98 3.38 10.81 -2.85
N LEU A 99 2.30 10.11 -2.53
CA LEU A 99 1.14 10.74 -1.90
C LEU A 99 1.02 10.42 -0.42
N ALA A 100 1.62 9.32 0.03
CA ALA A 100 1.70 9.00 1.44
C ALA A 100 3.10 9.33 1.99
N ASP A 101 4.12 8.53 1.70
CA ASP A 101 5.45 8.67 2.33
C ASP A 101 6.12 10.04 2.08
N PHE A 102 5.90 10.66 0.92
CA PHE A 102 6.51 11.97 0.64
C PHE A 102 6.05 13.05 1.61
N PHE A 103 4.77 12.99 2.02
CA PHE A 103 4.17 13.93 2.96
C PHE A 103 4.29 13.47 4.42
N VAL A 104 4.39 12.15 4.65
CA VAL A 104 4.41 11.51 5.97
C VAL A 104 5.70 10.71 6.13
N GLY A 105 6.54 11.07 7.10
CA GLY A 105 7.83 10.41 7.33
C GLY A 105 8.95 10.86 6.39
N GLY A 106 8.70 11.05 5.09
CA GLY A 106 9.68 11.58 4.13
C GLY A 106 10.92 10.69 3.93
N GLN A 107 12.06 11.29 3.62
CA GLN A 107 13.36 10.61 3.47
C GLN A 107 13.39 9.52 2.38
N LEU A 108 12.73 9.78 1.25
CA LEU A 108 12.62 8.84 0.14
C LEU A 108 13.69 9.09 -0.92
N GLN A 109 14.32 8.04 -1.43
CA GLN A 109 15.14 8.12 -2.64
C GLN A 109 14.26 8.12 -3.91
N LEU A 110 13.34 9.10 -4.01
CA LEU A 110 12.33 9.20 -5.09
C LEU A 110 12.93 9.15 -6.50
N LEU A 111 14.17 9.62 -6.67
CA LEU A 111 14.87 9.73 -7.94
C LEU A 111 15.92 8.63 -8.15
N TRP A 112 15.94 7.58 -7.33
CA TRP A 112 16.86 6.46 -7.53
C TRP A 112 16.55 5.74 -8.86
N PRO A 113 17.54 5.34 -9.68
CA PRO A 113 18.98 5.35 -9.42
C PRO A 113 19.70 6.62 -9.89
N LEU A 114 19.00 7.61 -10.44
CA LEU A 114 19.64 8.84 -10.92
C LEU A 114 20.20 9.70 -9.78
N SER A 115 19.61 9.61 -8.59
CA SER A 115 20.09 10.25 -7.38
C SER A 115 19.71 9.43 -6.15
N THR A 116 20.61 9.36 -5.18
CA THR A 116 20.36 8.78 -3.85
C THR A 116 19.95 9.83 -2.83
N ARG A 117 19.74 11.09 -3.25
CA ARG A 117 19.29 12.16 -2.37
C ARG A 117 17.89 11.83 -1.83
N GLU A 118 17.77 11.85 -0.51
CA GLU A 118 16.51 11.71 0.19
C GLU A 118 15.65 12.98 0.06
N LEU A 119 14.40 12.77 -0.33
CA LEU A 119 13.40 13.79 -0.60
C LEU A 119 12.14 13.55 0.24
N GLY A 120 11.43 14.63 0.52
CA GLY A 120 10.19 14.68 1.30
C GLY A 120 9.61 16.08 1.25
N ALA A 121 8.39 16.25 1.74
CA ALA A 121 7.71 17.54 1.73
C ALA A 121 8.42 18.59 2.61
N SER A 122 9.11 18.17 3.66
CA SER A 122 9.85 19.05 4.59
C SER A 122 10.99 19.81 3.97
N GLN A 123 11.67 19.22 2.98
CA GLN A 123 12.70 19.89 2.19
C GLN A 123 12.15 21.05 1.35
N PHE A 124 10.83 21.13 1.15
CA PHE A 124 10.15 22.17 0.38
C PHE A 124 9.35 23.14 1.27
N GLY A 125 9.61 23.15 2.58
CA GLY A 125 8.97 24.07 3.53
C GLY A 125 7.60 23.65 4.03
N ILE A 126 7.15 22.42 3.73
CA ILE A 126 5.92 21.84 4.29
C ILE A 126 6.29 21.15 5.61
N PRO A 127 5.64 21.44 6.76
CA PRO A 127 5.97 20.78 8.01
C PRO A 127 5.94 19.24 7.89
N LEU A 128 6.97 18.58 8.43
CA LEU A 128 7.03 17.12 8.43
C LEU A 128 5.89 16.57 9.30
N VAL A 129 5.02 15.76 8.70
CA VAL A 129 4.02 15.01 9.45
C VAL A 129 4.66 13.71 9.89
N LEU A 130 4.78 13.51 11.20
CA LEU A 130 5.28 12.26 11.75
C LEU A 130 4.24 11.15 11.58
N ILE A 131 4.72 9.90 11.52
CA ILE A 131 3.85 8.74 11.30
C ILE A 131 2.80 8.59 12.42
N ASN A 132 3.18 8.89 13.66
CA ASN A 132 2.30 8.85 14.84
C ASN A 132 1.57 10.19 15.11
N ASP A 133 1.71 11.18 14.23
CA ASP A 133 1.05 12.48 14.38
C ASP A 133 -0.48 12.30 14.34
N PRO A 134 -1.25 12.92 15.26
CA PRO A 134 -2.71 12.89 15.22
C PRO A 134 -3.31 13.30 13.87
N LEU A 135 -2.66 14.20 13.14
CA LEU A 135 -3.05 14.60 11.79
C LEU A 135 -2.89 13.44 10.80
N ASN A 136 -1.79 12.70 10.84
CA ASN A 136 -1.63 11.51 10.01
C ASN A 136 -2.70 10.47 10.33
N VAL A 137 -2.89 10.17 11.63
CA VAL A 137 -3.90 9.22 12.09
C VAL A 137 -5.30 9.60 11.61
N ALA A 138 -5.66 10.89 11.69
CA ALA A 138 -6.94 11.38 11.19
C ALA A 138 -7.05 11.24 9.66
N LEU A 139 -6.00 11.59 8.91
CA LEU A 139 -5.98 11.45 7.45
C LEU A 139 -6.14 10.00 7.00
N GLU A 140 -5.40 9.08 7.60
CA GLU A 140 -5.52 7.65 7.32
C GLU A 140 -6.91 7.11 7.60
N PHE A 141 -7.49 7.50 8.75
CA PHE A 141 -8.83 7.08 9.12
C PHE A 141 -9.88 7.65 8.17
N LEU A 142 -9.76 8.93 7.77
CA LEU A 142 -10.67 9.55 6.79
C LEU A 142 -10.54 8.91 5.40
N LEU A 143 -9.32 8.60 4.95
CA LEU A 143 -9.09 7.86 3.70
C LEU A 143 -9.74 6.49 3.76
N PHE A 144 -9.59 5.75 4.87
CA PHE A 144 -10.25 4.48 5.09
C PHE A 144 -11.77 4.61 4.97
N ILE A 145 -12.39 5.54 5.71
CA ILE A 145 -13.85 5.76 5.66
C ILE A 145 -14.29 6.12 4.23
N GLY A 146 -13.56 7.01 3.55
CA GLY A 146 -13.81 7.36 2.15
C GLY A 146 -13.76 6.16 1.22
N ALA A 147 -12.75 5.30 1.36
CA ALA A 147 -12.63 4.06 0.60
C ALA A 147 -13.80 3.12 0.85
N ILE A 148 -14.20 2.91 2.11
CA ILE A 148 -15.36 2.06 2.46
C ILE A 148 -16.64 2.60 1.86
N LEU A 149 -16.92 3.91 1.96
CA LEU A 149 -18.10 4.53 1.37
C LEU A 149 -18.15 4.32 -0.15
N VAL A 150 -17.01 4.50 -0.84
CA VAL A 150 -16.91 4.27 -2.28
C VAL A 150 -17.09 2.79 -2.61
N MET A 151 -16.52 1.87 -1.82
CA MET A 151 -16.69 0.43 -2.01
C MET A 151 -18.13 -0.02 -1.83
N LEU A 152 -18.82 0.49 -0.81
CA LEU A 152 -20.24 0.19 -0.56
C LEU A 152 -21.10 0.71 -1.72
N LYS A 153 -20.91 1.98 -2.11
CA LYS A 153 -21.64 2.61 -3.22
C LYS A 153 -21.45 1.87 -4.53
N THR A 154 -20.24 1.38 -4.78
CA THR A 154 -19.91 0.67 -6.03
C THR A 154 -20.06 -0.84 -5.94
N ARG A 155 -20.49 -1.36 -4.78
CA ARG A 155 -20.63 -2.79 -4.46
C ARG A 155 -19.34 -3.58 -4.66
N ASP A 156 -18.20 -2.90 -4.55
CA ASP A 156 -16.88 -3.50 -4.71
C ASP A 156 -16.57 -4.47 -3.55
N ILE A 157 -17.10 -4.22 -2.33
CA ILE A 157 -16.99 -5.16 -1.19
C ILE A 157 -17.52 -6.55 -1.55
N LEU A 158 -18.61 -6.63 -2.32
CA LEU A 158 -19.19 -7.92 -2.73
C LEU A 158 -18.27 -8.72 -3.65
N LYS A 159 -17.27 -8.10 -4.29
CA LYS A 159 -16.30 -8.80 -5.14
C LYS A 159 -15.35 -9.66 -4.32
N PHE A 160 -15.07 -9.29 -3.07
CA PHE A 160 -14.26 -10.12 -2.16
C PHE A 160 -14.98 -11.41 -1.77
N LEU A 161 -16.31 -11.41 -1.74
CA LEU A 161 -17.13 -12.59 -1.40
C LEU A 161 -17.34 -13.53 -2.59
N ARG A 162 -16.86 -13.18 -3.79
CA ARG A 162 -16.90 -14.05 -4.96
C ARG A 162 -15.65 -14.92 -4.98
N SER A 163 -15.81 -16.20 -5.30
CA SER A 163 -14.67 -17.09 -5.52
C SER A 163 -14.00 -16.77 -6.85
N ASN A 164 -13.03 -15.84 -6.81
CA ASN A 164 -12.19 -15.46 -7.94
C ASN A 164 -10.72 -15.70 -7.59
N LEU A 165 -9.97 -16.33 -8.50
CA LEU A 165 -8.54 -16.59 -8.34
C LEU A 165 -7.72 -15.36 -8.00
N SER A 166 -8.09 -14.17 -8.51
CA SER A 166 -7.38 -12.94 -8.18
C SER A 166 -7.38 -12.64 -6.67
N ASN A 167 -8.37 -13.13 -5.91
CA ASN A 167 -8.43 -12.88 -4.48
C ASN A 167 -7.33 -13.62 -3.72
N LEU A 168 -6.69 -14.65 -4.29
CA LEU A 168 -5.50 -15.27 -3.69
C LEU A 168 -4.32 -14.30 -3.58
N LEU A 169 -4.28 -13.25 -4.42
CA LEU A 169 -3.27 -12.20 -4.30
C LEU A 169 -3.32 -11.48 -2.94
N LEU A 170 -4.49 -11.49 -2.28
CA LEU A 170 -4.67 -10.89 -0.96
C LEU A 170 -3.90 -11.62 0.17
N ILE A 171 -3.33 -12.80 -0.11
CA ILE A 171 -2.37 -13.43 0.82
C ILE A 171 -1.21 -12.48 1.10
N ILE A 172 -0.75 -11.70 0.11
CA ILE A 172 0.36 -10.75 0.28
C ILE A 172 0.03 -9.70 1.37
N PRO A 173 -1.05 -8.88 1.27
CA PRO A 173 -1.39 -7.93 2.32
C PRO A 173 -1.73 -8.58 3.67
N ILE A 174 -2.31 -9.78 3.68
CA ILE A 174 -2.51 -10.53 4.94
C ILE A 174 -1.16 -10.82 5.60
N SER A 175 -0.20 -11.36 4.83
CA SER A 175 1.14 -11.67 5.32
C SER A 175 1.87 -10.41 5.76
N THR A 176 1.78 -9.30 5.03
CA THR A 176 2.41 -8.03 5.40
C THR A 176 1.92 -7.50 6.75
N VAL A 177 0.61 -7.57 7.02
CA VAL A 177 0.05 -7.12 8.30
C VAL A 177 0.41 -8.07 9.45
N LEU A 178 0.49 -9.39 9.19
CA LEU A 178 0.71 -10.39 10.25
C LEU A 178 2.19 -10.65 10.57
N LEU A 179 3.09 -10.54 9.58
CA LEU A 179 4.50 -10.92 9.71
C LEU A 179 5.24 -10.20 10.85
N PRO A 180 5.05 -8.88 11.09
CA PRO A 180 5.71 -8.20 12.20
C PRO A 180 5.36 -8.80 13.57
N THR A 181 4.12 -9.25 13.76
CA THR A 181 3.65 -9.92 15.00
C THR A 181 4.42 -11.22 15.27
N PHE A 182 4.79 -11.96 14.22
CA PHE A 182 5.51 -13.23 14.34
C PHE A 182 7.04 -13.09 14.40
N THR A 183 7.57 -11.93 14.02
CA THR A 183 9.02 -11.66 13.95
C THR A 183 9.51 -10.74 15.08
N SER A 184 8.62 -10.39 16.02
CA SER A 184 8.89 -9.41 17.09
C SER A 184 9.37 -8.05 16.57
N TYR A 185 9.03 -7.74 15.32
CA TYR A 185 9.31 -6.44 14.73
C TYR A 185 8.42 -5.39 15.41
N PRO A 186 8.96 -4.21 15.78
CA PRO A 186 8.19 -3.21 16.53
C PRO A 186 6.98 -2.76 15.70
N LEU A 187 5.78 -3.03 16.24
CA LEU A 187 4.52 -2.49 15.73
C LEU A 187 4.02 -1.43 16.70
N GLN A 188 4.09 -0.16 16.32
CA GLN A 188 3.50 0.92 17.10
C GLN A 188 2.24 1.45 16.41
N VAL A 189 1.15 0.69 16.40
CA VAL A 189 -0.09 1.12 15.75
C VAL A 189 -0.93 1.99 16.71
N PRO A 190 -1.24 3.28 16.42
CA PRO A 190 -2.24 4.04 17.15
C PRO A 190 -3.52 3.24 17.26
N ALA A 191 -4.07 3.19 18.47
CA ALA A 191 -5.24 2.37 18.79
C ALA A 191 -6.41 2.60 17.81
N LEU A 192 -6.58 3.83 17.30
CA LEU A 192 -7.64 4.16 16.34
C LEU A 192 -7.47 3.48 14.98
N LEU A 193 -6.23 3.27 14.52
CA LEU A 193 -5.94 2.61 13.24
C LEU A 193 -6.01 1.08 13.33
N VAL A 194 -6.01 0.50 14.54
CA VAL A 194 -6.19 -0.96 14.72
C VAL A 194 -7.50 -1.44 14.08
N LEU A 195 -8.59 -0.68 14.23
CA LEU A 195 -9.90 -1.04 13.68
C LEU A 195 -9.89 -1.18 12.14
N PRO A 196 -9.40 -0.18 11.37
CA PRO A 196 -9.20 -0.34 9.93
C PRO A 196 -8.30 -1.52 9.52
N HIS A 197 -7.22 -1.80 10.26
CA HIS A 197 -6.34 -2.94 9.98
C HIS A 197 -7.10 -4.26 10.11
N LEU A 198 -7.81 -4.45 11.23
CA LEU A 198 -8.63 -5.63 11.48
C LEU A 198 -9.72 -5.79 10.41
N PHE A 199 -10.35 -4.69 9.99
CA PHE A 199 -11.36 -4.73 8.94
C PHE A 199 -10.78 -5.32 7.64
N PHE A 200 -9.68 -4.77 7.13
CA PHE A 200 -9.07 -5.27 5.89
C PHE A 200 -8.56 -6.70 6.05
N LEU A 201 -7.94 -7.02 7.18
CA LEU A 201 -7.44 -8.37 7.48
C LEU A 201 -8.58 -9.40 7.43
N ILE A 202 -9.72 -9.12 8.07
CA ILE A 202 -10.90 -9.99 8.05
C ILE A 202 -11.44 -10.15 6.63
N VAL A 203 -11.66 -9.03 5.91
CA VAL A 203 -12.21 -9.06 4.54
C VAL A 203 -11.31 -9.84 3.60
N PHE A 204 -9.99 -9.63 3.67
CA PHE A 204 -9.01 -10.32 2.83
C PHE A 204 -8.95 -11.80 3.17
N THR A 205 -8.92 -12.15 4.45
CA THR A 205 -8.87 -13.54 4.90
C THR A 205 -10.11 -14.30 4.45
N ILE A 206 -11.31 -13.75 4.66
CA ILE A 206 -12.57 -14.34 4.17
C ILE A 206 -12.50 -14.53 2.64
N SER A 207 -12.01 -13.52 1.92
CA SER A 207 -11.91 -13.56 0.46
C SER A 207 -11.01 -14.70 -0.04
N VAL A 208 -9.85 -14.90 0.59
CA VAL A 208 -8.93 -16.00 0.28
C VAL A 208 -9.54 -17.35 0.63
N LEU A 209 -10.13 -17.48 1.83
CA LEU A 209 -10.75 -18.73 2.29
C LEU A 209 -11.86 -19.19 1.35
N ILE A 210 -12.71 -18.29 0.86
CA ILE A 210 -13.77 -18.62 -0.12
C ILE A 210 -13.18 -19.26 -1.39
N VAL A 211 -12.02 -18.79 -1.85
CA VAL A 211 -11.35 -19.36 -3.03
C VAL A 211 -10.76 -20.73 -2.72
N VAL A 212 -10.06 -20.85 -1.59
CA VAL A 212 -9.40 -22.10 -1.16
C VAL A 212 -10.44 -23.20 -0.92
N PHE A 213 -11.49 -22.93 -0.13
CA PHE A 213 -12.54 -23.91 0.16
C PHE A 213 -13.25 -24.38 -1.11
N LYS A 214 -13.62 -23.47 -2.01
CA LYS A 214 -14.28 -23.84 -3.26
C LYS A 214 -13.42 -24.76 -4.14
N ARG A 215 -12.09 -24.65 -4.05
CA ARG A 215 -11.15 -25.48 -4.82
C ARG A 215 -10.82 -26.82 -4.18
N ILE A 216 -11.00 -26.94 -2.86
CA ILE A 216 -10.79 -28.21 -2.15
C ILE A 216 -12.06 -29.08 -2.24
N LEU A 217 -13.25 -28.46 -2.30
CA LEU A 217 -14.54 -29.14 -2.30
C LEU A 217 -15.10 -29.49 -3.70
N LEU A 218 -14.47 -29.03 -4.79
CA LEU A 218 -14.84 -29.29 -6.19
C LEU A 218 -13.64 -29.83 -6.97
#